data_AF-A0A953Z089-F1
#
_entry.id   AF-A0A953Z089-F1
#
_cell.length_a   1.000
_cell.length_b   1.000
_cell.length_c   1.000
_cell.angle_alpha   90.00
_cell.angle_beta   90.00
_cell.angle_gamma   90.00
#
_symmetry.space_group_name_H-M   'P 1'
#
loop_
_entity.id
_entity.type
_entity.pdbx_description
1 polymer ?
#
loop_
_entity_poly.entity_id
_entity_poly.type
_entity_poly.pdbx_seq_one_letter_code
_entity_poly.pdbx_strand_id
1 'polypeptide(L)'
;MSENLIRTLERVLSLYEELLECSRAKTDHLVASDVEAIEASQGREEMIIGKLASIEGARHKAVAESAEMLGVTTVPPTISAIVMAMGDEAQGEARARLQELRDALAAVSKELAAVNRLNEELCTQSLVHLNVYMNLITGRSSKSQVYDARGRTQAYAGRALVSRSA
;
A
#
# COMPACT_ATOMS: atom_id res chain seq x y z
N MET A 1 4.50 33.40 6.52
CA MET A 1 4.08 33.08 5.15
C MET A 1 4.44 31.63 4.81
N SER A 2 5.73 31.26 4.85
CA SER A 2 6.19 29.86 4.75
C SER A 2 5.74 28.93 5.89
N GLU A 3 5.54 29.47 7.10
CA GLU A 3 5.25 28.70 8.32
C GLU A 3 4.02 27.78 8.22
N ASN A 4 2.92 28.24 7.61
CA ASN A 4 1.71 27.43 7.47
C ASN A 4 1.92 26.25 6.50
N LEU A 5 2.60 26.51 5.38
CA LEU A 5 2.97 25.47 4.42
C LEU A 5 3.91 24.45 5.06
N ILE A 6 4.95 24.91 5.77
CA ILE A 6 5.91 24.05 6.47
C ILE A 6 5.18 23.14 7.47
N ARG A 7 4.36 23.70 8.37
CA ARG A 7 3.60 22.93 9.36
C ARG A 7 2.65 21.92 8.73
N THR A 8 2.02 22.31 7.62
CA THR A 8 1.11 21.41 6.90
C THR A 8 1.89 20.24 6.30
N LEU A 9 3.04 20.50 5.68
CA LEU A 9 3.90 19.47 5.10
C LEU A 9 4.55 18.57 6.16
N GLU A 10 4.95 19.11 7.32
CA GLU A 10 5.42 18.33 8.47
C GLU A 10 4.35 17.35 8.96
N ARG A 11 3.10 17.81 9.05
CA ARG A 11 1.99 16.96 9.46
C ARG A 11 1.68 15.88 8.42
N VAL A 12 1.79 16.19 7.14
CA VAL A 12 1.68 15.19 6.06
C VAL A 12 2.80 14.17 6.17
N LEU A 13 4.05 14.61 6.37
CA LEU A 13 5.20 13.72 6.52
C LEU A 13 5.03 12.75 7.69
N SER A 14 4.64 13.25 8.87
CA SER A 14 4.35 12.43 10.05
C SER A 14 3.33 11.32 9.74
N LEU A 15 2.25 11.65 9.03
CA LEU A 15 1.24 10.63 8.67
C LEU A 15 1.75 9.62 7.65
N TYR A 16 2.62 10.04 6.72
CA TYR A 16 3.27 9.13 5.78
C TYR A 16 4.24 8.17 6.49
N GLU A 17 4.99 8.67 7.48
CA GLU A 17 5.87 7.87 8.32
C GLU A 17 5.08 6.86 9.18
N GLU A 18 4.01 7.32 9.84
CA GLU A 18 3.08 6.44 10.59
C GLU A 18 2.48 5.35 9.68
N LEU A 19 2.10 5.71 8.45
CA LEU A 19 1.54 4.76 7.48
C LEU A 19 2.60 3.74 7.04
N LEU A 20 3.84 4.18 6.81
CA LEU A 20 4.95 3.31 6.46
C LEU A 20 5.27 2.30 7.58
N GLU A 21 5.30 2.75 8.83
CA GLU A 21 5.48 1.86 9.98
C GLU A 21 4.35 0.82 10.08
N CYS A 22 3.10 1.26 9.90
CA CYS A 22 1.95 0.36 9.90
C CYS A 22 2.04 -0.68 8.77
N SER A 23 2.47 -0.26 7.59
CA SER A 23 2.59 -1.15 6.43
C SER A 23 3.74 -2.15 6.57
N ARG A 24 4.84 -1.76 7.22
CA ARG A 24 5.93 -2.68 7.58
C ARG A 24 5.49 -3.71 8.63
N ALA A 25 4.78 -3.27 9.67
CA ALA A 25 4.22 -4.21 10.66
C ALA A 25 3.26 -5.21 10.00
N LYS A 26 2.47 -4.77 9.02
CA LYS A 26 1.62 -5.66 8.21
C LYS A 26 2.42 -6.68 7.41
N THR A 27 3.61 -6.32 6.90
CA THR A 27 4.53 -7.29 6.28
C THR A 27 4.88 -8.42 7.24
N ASP A 28 5.23 -8.09 8.49
CA ASP A 28 5.56 -9.11 9.51
C ASP A 28 4.36 -10.03 9.82
N HIS A 29 3.15 -9.44 9.92
CA HIS A 29 1.93 -10.21 10.16
C HIS A 29 1.54 -11.10 8.96
N LEU A 30 1.78 -10.65 7.73
CA LEU A 30 1.58 -11.45 6.51
C LEU A 30 2.50 -12.67 6.48
N VAL A 31 3.77 -12.48 6.82
CA VAL A 31 4.74 -13.58 6.93
C VAL A 31 4.30 -14.58 8.01
N ALA A 32 3.77 -14.09 9.14
CA ALA A 32 3.25 -14.93 10.22
C ALA A 32 1.89 -15.58 9.91
N SER A 33 1.21 -15.18 8.82
CA SER A 33 -0.18 -15.58 8.50
C SER A 33 -1.20 -15.29 9.61
N ASP A 34 -0.97 -14.23 10.38
CA ASP A 34 -1.85 -13.81 11.48
C ASP A 34 -2.98 -12.90 10.95
N VAL A 35 -4.12 -13.52 10.63
CA VAL A 35 -5.26 -12.84 10.00
C VAL A 35 -5.82 -11.72 10.88
N GLU A 36 -5.92 -11.92 12.21
CA GLU A 36 -6.43 -10.90 13.12
C GLU A 36 -5.51 -9.69 13.18
N ALA A 37 -4.20 -9.90 13.24
CA ALA A 37 -3.22 -8.81 13.23
C ALA A 37 -3.14 -8.08 11.87
N ILE A 38 -3.36 -8.80 10.76
CA ILE A 38 -3.47 -8.20 9.42
C ILE A 38 -4.70 -7.28 9.35
N GLU A 39 -5.87 -7.73 9.81
CA GLU A 39 -7.10 -6.93 9.84
C GLU A 39 -6.96 -5.68 10.73
N ALA A 40 -6.37 -5.84 11.93
CA ALA A 40 -6.11 -4.71 12.82
C ALA A 40 -5.14 -3.68 12.20
N SER A 41 -4.13 -4.16 11.46
CA SER A 41 -3.18 -3.28 10.76
C SER A 41 -3.85 -2.56 9.58
N GLN A 42 -4.69 -3.26 8.81
CA GLN A 42 -5.50 -2.67 7.74
C GLN A 42 -6.40 -1.54 8.27
N GLY A 43 -7.10 -1.76 9.40
CA GLY A 43 -7.95 -0.72 9.99
C GLY A 43 -7.17 0.52 10.46
N ARG A 44 -5.93 0.33 10.94
CA ARG A 44 -5.03 1.44 11.28
C ARG A 44 -4.58 2.21 10.03
N GLU A 45 -4.22 1.53 8.95
CA GLU A 45 -3.87 2.15 7.66
C GLU A 45 -5.04 3.02 7.15
N GLU A 46 -6.27 2.50 7.17
CA GLU A 46 -7.47 3.22 6.74
C GLU A 46 -7.74 4.47 7.58
N MET A 47 -7.56 4.40 8.90
CA MET A 47 -7.66 5.57 9.78
C MET A 47 -6.61 6.63 9.42
N ILE A 48 -5.36 6.25 9.17
CA ILE A 48 -4.29 7.17 8.81
C ILE A 48 -4.56 7.82 7.45
N ILE A 49 -5.01 7.03 6.46
CA ILE A 49 -5.41 7.52 5.14
C ILE A 49 -6.58 8.52 5.26
N GLY A 50 -7.55 8.26 6.13
CA GLY A 50 -8.64 9.20 6.43
C GLY A 50 -8.14 10.53 6.99
N LYS A 51 -7.17 10.50 7.91
CA LYS A 51 -6.51 11.71 8.42
C LYS A 51 -5.76 12.45 7.30
N LEU A 52 -5.05 11.72 6.44
CA LEU A 52 -4.31 12.27 5.32
C LEU A 52 -5.25 13.04 4.37
N ALA A 53 -6.37 12.42 4.00
CA ALA A 53 -7.39 13.03 3.15
C ALA A 53 -7.95 14.33 3.74
N SER A 54 -8.11 14.40 5.07
CA SER A 54 -8.58 15.61 5.75
C SER A 54 -7.59 16.79 5.68
N ILE A 55 -6.28 16.50 5.62
CA ILE A 55 -5.22 17.51 5.57
C ILE A 55 -4.91 17.94 4.15
N GLU A 56 -5.21 17.11 3.16
CA GLU A 56 -4.90 17.38 1.75
C GLU A 56 -5.53 18.69 1.25
N GLY A 57 -6.75 19.01 1.71
CA GLY A 57 -7.38 20.30 1.43
C GLY A 57 -6.60 21.48 2.02
N ALA A 58 -6.08 21.34 3.24
CA ALA A 58 -5.23 22.35 3.88
C ALA A 58 -3.89 22.50 3.14
N ARG A 59 -3.30 21.38 2.68
CA ARG A 59 -2.08 21.36 1.87
C ARG A 59 -2.27 22.12 0.56
N HIS A 60 -3.34 21.84 -0.16
CA HIS A 60 -3.67 22.53 -1.42
C HIS A 60 -3.84 24.03 -1.21
N LYS A 61 -4.58 24.43 -0.17
CA LYS A 61 -4.77 25.83 0.18
C LYS A 61 -3.46 26.52 0.54
N ALA A 62 -2.64 25.92 1.39
CA ALA A 62 -1.36 26.50 1.81
C ALA A 62 -0.37 26.64 0.64
N VAL A 63 -0.35 25.68 -0.30
CA VAL A 63 0.48 25.75 -1.52
C VAL A 63 -0.03 26.86 -2.44
N ALA A 64 -1.34 26.98 -2.64
CA ALA A 64 -1.93 28.01 -3.49
C ALA A 64 -1.67 29.43 -2.95
N GLU A 65 -1.91 29.65 -1.66
CA GLU A 65 -1.58 30.92 -0.98
C GLU A 65 -0.09 31.22 -1.13
N SER A 66 0.78 30.24 -0.85
CA SER A 66 2.23 30.43 -0.96
C SER A 66 2.69 30.80 -2.36
N ALA A 67 2.09 30.19 -3.39
CA ALA A 67 2.36 30.47 -4.79
C ALA A 67 1.90 31.89 -5.18
N GLU A 68 0.74 32.33 -4.71
CA GLU A 68 0.17 33.64 -5.01
C GLU A 68 1.04 34.78 -4.48
N MET A 69 1.48 34.75 -3.21
CA MET A 69 2.32 35.86 -2.70
C MET A 69 3.73 35.87 -3.30
N LEU A 70 4.24 34.74 -3.80
CA LEU A 70 5.54 34.66 -4.48
C LEU A 70 5.44 34.93 -5.99
N GLY A 71 4.24 35.16 -6.52
CA GLY A 71 4.03 35.40 -7.95
C GLY A 71 4.31 34.17 -8.83
N VAL A 72 4.19 32.96 -8.28
CA VAL A 72 4.41 31.71 -9.00
C VAL A 72 3.23 31.44 -9.93
N THR A 73 3.49 31.36 -11.24
CA THR A 73 2.46 31.21 -12.28
C THR A 73 2.20 29.77 -12.72
N THR A 74 2.90 28.78 -12.16
CA THR A 74 2.73 27.37 -12.51
C THR A 74 1.36 26.84 -12.06
N VAL A 75 0.65 26.12 -12.94
CA VAL A 75 -0.66 25.52 -12.64
C VAL A 75 -0.61 24.00 -12.94
N PRO A 76 -0.77 23.12 -11.93
CA PRO A 76 -0.88 23.43 -10.50
C PRO A 76 0.46 23.89 -9.90
N PRO A 77 0.45 24.72 -8.84
CA PRO A 77 1.66 25.14 -8.16
C PRO A 77 2.37 23.97 -7.49
N THR A 78 3.71 23.95 -7.60
CA THR A 78 4.56 22.90 -7.00
C THR A 78 5.44 23.46 -5.90
N ILE A 79 5.78 22.64 -4.90
CA ILE A 79 6.72 23.01 -3.82
C ILE A 79 8.07 23.41 -4.41
N SER A 80 8.54 22.73 -5.46
CA SER A 80 9.78 23.09 -6.16
C SER A 80 9.72 24.49 -6.79
N ALA A 81 8.60 24.86 -7.41
CA ALA A 81 8.42 26.20 -7.97
C ALA A 81 8.37 27.28 -6.88
N ILE A 82 7.71 27.00 -5.75
CA ILE A 82 7.69 27.88 -4.57
C ILE A 82 9.12 28.09 -4.04
N VAL A 83 9.88 27.02 -3.83
CA VAL A 83 11.28 27.06 -3.36
C VAL A 83 12.21 27.83 -4.31
N MET A 84 11.96 27.80 -5.62
CA MET A 84 12.73 28.57 -6.60
C MET A 84 12.38 30.07 -6.61
N ALA A 85 11.12 30.41 -6.31
CA ALA A 85 10.67 31.79 -6.24
C ALA A 85 11.05 32.49 -4.93
N MET A 86 11.43 31.74 -3.90
CA MET A 86 11.99 32.28 -2.65
C MET A 86 13.41 32.81 -2.90
N GLY A 87 13.61 34.13 -2.78
CA GLY A 87 14.92 34.78 -2.93
C GLY A 87 15.92 34.41 -1.83
N ASP A 88 17.22 34.55 -2.13
CA ASP A 88 18.32 33.97 -1.34
C ASP A 88 18.58 34.64 0.03
N GLU A 89 18.31 35.93 0.22
CA GLU A 89 18.87 36.68 1.36
C GLU A 89 17.97 36.80 2.61
N ALA A 90 16.65 36.59 2.50
CA ALA A 90 15.70 36.76 3.62
C ALA A 90 14.93 35.48 4.01
N GLN A 91 15.02 34.40 3.22
CA GLN A 91 14.21 33.18 3.42
C GLN A 91 15.03 31.87 3.37
N GLY A 92 16.35 31.95 3.56
CA GLY A 92 17.24 30.79 3.48
C GLY A 92 16.83 29.59 4.34
N GLU A 93 16.45 29.84 5.60
CA GLU A 93 16.02 28.78 6.54
C GLU A 93 14.69 28.12 6.11
N ALA A 94 13.68 28.92 5.77
CA ALA A 94 12.39 28.40 5.30
C ALA A 94 12.54 27.63 3.97
N ARG A 95 13.41 28.10 3.09
CA ARG A 95 13.71 27.44 1.81
C ARG A 95 14.37 26.10 2.03
N ALA A 96 15.40 26.04 2.87
CA ALA A 96 16.08 24.80 3.25
C ALA A 96 15.08 23.81 3.86
N ARG A 97 14.23 24.27 4.79
CA ARG A 97 13.22 23.43 5.42
C ARG A 97 12.20 22.85 4.43
N LEU A 98 11.74 23.65 3.47
CA LEU A 98 10.82 23.16 2.43
C LEU A 98 11.50 22.16 1.48
N GLN A 99 12.79 22.32 1.19
CA GLN A 99 13.56 21.35 0.42
C GLN A 99 13.70 20.02 1.17
N GLU A 100 14.08 20.07 2.45
CA GLU A 100 14.15 18.89 3.32
C GLU A 100 12.82 18.14 3.36
N LEU A 101 11.71 18.84 3.60
CA LEU A 101 10.38 18.24 3.67
C LEU A 101 9.95 17.62 2.35
N ARG A 102 10.24 18.29 1.23
CA ARG A 102 9.97 17.74 -0.11
C ARG A 102 10.74 16.43 -0.33
N ASP A 103 12.02 16.42 0.00
CA ASP A 103 12.89 15.28 -0.25
C ASP A 103 12.54 14.11 0.68
N ALA A 104 12.20 14.40 1.94
CA ALA A 104 11.70 13.42 2.91
C ALA A 104 10.37 12.81 2.44
N LEU A 105 9.39 13.63 2.03
CA LEU A 105 8.11 13.14 1.51
C LEU A 105 8.29 12.25 0.26
N ALA A 106 9.20 12.63 -0.64
CA ALA A 106 9.51 11.83 -1.82
C ALA A 106 10.13 10.47 -1.45
N ALA A 107 11.04 10.46 -0.47
CA ALA A 107 11.67 9.24 0.03
C ALA A 107 10.65 8.30 0.69
N VAL A 108 9.87 8.80 1.65
CA VAL A 108 8.85 8.01 2.36
C VAL A 108 7.77 7.50 1.40
N SER A 109 7.31 8.33 0.46
CA SER A 109 6.33 7.89 -0.54
C SER A 109 6.86 6.76 -1.43
N LYS A 110 8.13 6.83 -1.86
CA LYS A 110 8.77 5.78 -2.66
C LYS A 110 8.88 4.48 -1.87
N GLU A 111 9.27 4.59 -0.59
CA GLU A 111 9.41 3.43 0.28
C GLU A 111 8.06 2.78 0.59
N LEU A 112 7.05 3.57 0.93
CA LEU A 112 5.70 3.08 1.17
C LEU A 112 5.14 2.33 -0.05
N ALA A 113 5.39 2.84 -1.27
CA ALA A 113 5.00 2.16 -2.50
C ALA A 113 5.71 0.80 -2.68
N ALA A 114 6.97 0.69 -2.24
CA ALA A 114 7.71 -0.56 -2.29
C ALA A 114 7.17 -1.58 -1.26
N VAL A 115 6.91 -1.15 -0.02
CA VAL A 115 6.34 -1.99 1.04
C VAL A 115 4.94 -2.47 0.67
N ASN A 116 4.10 -1.60 0.12
CA ASN A 116 2.75 -1.99 -0.31
C ASN A 116 2.80 -3.05 -1.43
N ARG A 117 3.69 -2.90 -2.43
CA ARG A 117 3.90 -3.93 -3.47
C ARG A 117 4.34 -5.26 -2.87
N LEU A 118 5.28 -5.24 -1.92
CA LEU A 118 5.71 -6.45 -1.22
C LEU A 118 4.53 -7.13 -0.50
N ASN A 119 3.69 -6.34 0.19
CA ASN A 119 2.52 -6.85 0.87
C ASN A 119 1.49 -7.46 -0.11
N GLU A 120 1.28 -6.83 -1.27
CA GLU A 120 0.44 -7.38 -2.36
C GLU A 120 0.98 -8.72 -2.89
N GLU A 121 2.29 -8.81 -3.08
CA GLU A 121 2.96 -10.05 -3.52
C GLU A 121 2.81 -11.17 -2.49
N LEU A 122 3.05 -10.89 -1.20
CA LEU A 122 2.91 -11.86 -0.10
C LEU A 122 1.47 -12.36 0.03
N CYS A 123 0.48 -11.47 -0.05
CA CYS A 123 -0.94 -11.83 -0.09
C CYS A 123 -1.25 -12.76 -1.27
N THR A 124 -0.77 -12.40 -2.46
CA THR A 124 -1.01 -13.18 -3.69
C THR A 124 -0.39 -14.57 -3.60
N GLN A 125 0.84 -14.67 -3.12
CA GLN A 125 1.53 -15.94 -2.92
C GLN A 125 0.78 -16.83 -1.92
N SER A 126 0.29 -16.26 -0.83
CA SER A 126 -0.49 -16.98 0.18
C SER A 126 -1.77 -17.57 -0.43
N LEU A 127 -2.50 -16.80 -1.24
CA LEU A 127 -3.70 -17.27 -1.94
C LEU A 127 -3.40 -18.37 -2.98
N VAL A 128 -2.31 -18.25 -3.73
CA VAL A 128 -1.88 -19.27 -4.69
C VAL A 128 -1.59 -20.59 -3.96
N HIS A 129 -0.89 -20.53 -2.83
CA HIS A 129 -0.54 -21.70 -2.05
C HIS A 129 -1.77 -22.38 -1.43
N LEU A 130 -2.69 -21.59 -0.86
CA LEU A 130 -3.98 -22.10 -0.37
C LEU A 130 -4.79 -22.78 -1.47
N ASN A 131 -4.80 -22.23 -2.68
CA ASN A 131 -5.47 -22.85 -3.83
C ASN A 131 -4.83 -24.19 -4.22
N VAL A 132 -3.49 -24.29 -4.20
CA VAL A 132 -2.78 -25.57 -4.43
C VAL A 132 -3.17 -26.61 -3.38
N TYR A 133 -3.19 -26.22 -2.10
CA TYR A 133 -3.61 -27.10 -1.01
C TYR A 133 -5.07 -27.54 -1.14
N MET A 134 -5.98 -26.61 -1.47
CA MET A 134 -7.37 -26.94 -1.74
C MET A 134 -7.52 -27.91 -2.90
N ASN A 135 -6.76 -27.74 -3.99
CA ASN A 135 -6.79 -28.65 -5.13
C ASN A 135 -6.26 -30.06 -4.79
N LEU A 136 -5.26 -30.14 -3.89
CA LEU A 136 -4.74 -31.41 -3.38
C LEU A 136 -5.78 -32.13 -2.50
N ILE A 137 -6.39 -31.42 -1.54
CA ILE A 137 -7.37 -32.00 -0.61
C ILE A 137 -8.67 -32.38 -1.32
N THR A 138 -9.13 -31.58 -2.26
CA THR A 138 -10.37 -31.84 -3.01
C THR A 138 -10.21 -32.89 -4.12
N GLY A 139 -9.00 -33.45 -4.30
CA GLY A 139 -8.74 -34.51 -5.27
C GLY A 139 -8.88 -34.06 -6.73
N ARG A 140 -9.00 -32.75 -7.00
CA ARG A 140 -9.11 -32.19 -8.37
C ARG A 140 -7.82 -32.36 -9.17
N SER A 141 -6.70 -32.68 -8.50
CA SER A 141 -5.42 -33.04 -9.10
C SER A 141 -5.28 -34.53 -9.46
N SER A 142 -6.19 -35.41 -9.04
CA SER A 142 -6.15 -36.83 -9.42
C SER A 142 -7.25 -37.17 -10.42
N LYS A 143 -6.93 -37.12 -11.72
CA LYS A 143 -7.46 -38.17 -12.61
C LYS A 143 -6.84 -39.47 -12.10
N SER A 144 -7.54 -40.15 -11.20
CA SER A 144 -7.12 -41.46 -10.71
C SER A 144 -7.03 -42.41 -11.90
N GLN A 145 -5.82 -42.65 -12.41
CA GLN A 145 -5.55 -43.78 -13.26
C GLN A 145 -5.36 -44.97 -12.33
N VAL A 146 -6.42 -45.76 -12.16
CA VAL A 146 -6.32 -47.07 -11.52
C VAL A 146 -5.70 -48.02 -12.54
N TYR A 147 -4.57 -48.64 -12.18
CA TYR A 147 -3.94 -49.70 -12.96
C TYR A 147 -4.70 -51.01 -12.71
N ASP A 148 -5.17 -51.67 -13.76
CA ASP A 148 -5.62 -53.06 -13.64
C ASP A 148 -4.42 -54.01 -13.44
N ALA A 149 -4.67 -55.25 -13.03
CA ALA A 149 -3.64 -56.28 -12.84
C ALA A 149 -2.85 -56.64 -14.13
N ARG A 150 -3.16 -56.01 -15.27
CA ARG A 150 -2.51 -56.16 -16.57
C ARG A 150 -1.86 -54.85 -17.07
N GLY A 151 -1.73 -53.85 -16.20
CA GLY A 151 -1.04 -52.59 -16.49
C GLY A 151 -1.80 -51.64 -17.42
N ARG A 152 -3.11 -51.83 -17.63
CA ARG A 152 -3.92 -50.93 -18.46
C ARG A 152 -4.52 -49.82 -17.60
N THR A 153 -4.42 -48.60 -18.09
CA THR A 153 -4.96 -47.40 -17.43
C THR A 153 -6.39 -47.16 -17.95
N GLN A 154 -7.40 -47.36 -17.11
CA GLN A 154 -8.78 -47.07 -17.48
C GLN A 154 -9.30 -45.86 -16.69
N ALA A 155 -9.79 -44.84 -17.40
CA ALA A 155 -10.39 -43.66 -16.78
C ALA A 155 -11.77 -44.02 -16.24
N TYR A 156 -11.90 -44.15 -14.91
CA TYR A 156 -13.19 -44.37 -14.27
C TYR A 156 -13.92 -43.02 -14.17
N ALA A 157 -14.95 -42.82 -14.99
CA ALA A 157 -15.92 -41.75 -14.78
C ALA A 157 -16.84 -42.16 -13.62
N GLY A 158 -16.78 -41.44 -12.50
CA GLY A 158 -17.51 -41.76 -11.27
C GLY A 158 -19.01 -41.93 -11.52
N ARG A 159 -19.49 -43.17 -11.41
CA ARG A 159 -20.92 -43.48 -11.41
C ARG A 159 -21.47 -43.14 -10.03
N ALA A 160 -22.40 -42.19 -9.98
CA ALA A 160 -23.08 -41.74 -8.77
C ALA A 160 -23.61 -42.93 -7.96
N LEU A 161 -23.09 -43.11 -6.74
CA LEU A 161 -23.53 -44.11 -5.77
C LEU A 161 -24.59 -43.49 -4.86
N VAL A 162 -25.80 -43.24 -5.36
CA VAL A 162 -26.99 -43.17 -4.51
C VAL A 162 -28.17 -43.78 -5.26
N SER A 163 -28.39 -45.07 -5.04
CA SER A 163 -29.72 -45.67 -5.12
C SER A 163 -29.91 -46.55 -3.89
N ARG A 164 -30.46 -45.97 -2.82
CA ARG A 164 -31.13 -46.76 -1.78
C ARG A 164 -32.55 -47.03 -2.27
N SER A 165 -32.81 -48.24 -2.72
CA SER A 165 -34.14 -48.82 -2.80
C SER A 165 -34.43 -49.57 -1.50
N ALA A 166 -35.49 -49.19 -0.81
CA ALA A 166 -36.29 -50.06 0.05
C ALA A 166 -37.75 -49.85 -0.36
#